data_AF-A0A2E5Z4B0-F1
#
_entry.id   AF-A0A2E5Z4B0-F1
#
_cell.length_a   1.000
_cell.length_b   1.000
_cell.length_c   1.000
_cell.angle_alpha   90.00
_cell.angle_beta   90.00
_cell.angle_gamma   90.00
#
_symmetry.space_group_name_H-M   'P 1'
#
loop_
_entity.id
_entity.type
_entity.pdbx_description
1 polymer ?
#
loop_
_entity_poly.entity_id
_entity_poly.type
_entity_poly.pdbx_seq_one_letter_code
_entity_poly.pdbx_strand_id
1 'polypeptide(L)'
;MESDLELLFLWVNTSDSLDAKILTSRSIPWNDHVEWFESCLASTKCMIWIAEKDDFALGQVRIELHQERDLLIDIYIDISMRTQGIGSLILEKAEEESKSRWPGYSFVAKIKHNNIASLRFFQKQGYKFDSETADYMVLAKRL
;
A
#
# COMPACT_ATOMS: atom_id res chain seq x y z
N MET A 1 2.12 17.08 -17.78
CA MET A 1 1.69 15.77 -17.27
C MET A 1 2.84 15.27 -16.43
N GLU A 2 2.60 15.06 -15.16
CA GLU A 2 3.54 14.39 -14.26
C GLU A 2 3.50 12.89 -14.58
N SER A 3 4.65 12.23 -14.59
CA SER A 3 4.71 10.78 -14.79
C SER A 3 4.33 10.02 -13.52
N ASP A 4 3.88 8.76 -13.65
CA ASP A 4 3.60 7.89 -12.49
C ASP A 4 4.80 7.77 -11.54
N LEU A 5 6.01 7.78 -12.09
CA LEU A 5 7.26 7.78 -11.32
C LEU A 5 7.36 9.01 -10.42
N GLU A 6 7.15 10.21 -10.98
CA GLU A 6 7.20 11.49 -10.26
C GLU A 6 6.06 11.58 -9.23
N LEU A 7 4.85 11.19 -9.61
CA LEU A 7 3.68 11.20 -8.72
C LEU A 7 3.89 10.30 -7.49
N LEU A 8 4.34 9.07 -7.70
CA LEU A 8 4.64 8.15 -6.59
C LEU A 8 5.78 8.66 -5.71
N PHE A 9 6.77 9.36 -6.31
CA PHE A 9 7.87 9.99 -5.57
C PHE A 9 7.37 11.09 -4.66
N LEU A 10 6.47 11.94 -5.18
CA LEU A 10 5.85 13.02 -4.42
C LEU A 10 5.07 12.44 -3.23
N TRP A 11 4.19 11.47 -3.49
CA TRP A 11 3.36 10.85 -2.45
C TRP A 11 4.17 10.15 -1.37
N VAL A 12 5.19 9.37 -1.72
CA VAL A 12 5.97 8.66 -0.68
C VAL A 12 6.70 9.62 0.26
N ASN A 13 7.08 10.81 -0.24
CA ASN A 13 7.82 11.82 0.49
C ASN A 13 6.95 12.87 1.20
N THR A 14 5.62 12.81 1.11
CA THR A 14 4.78 13.71 1.91
C THR A 14 4.90 13.38 3.40
N SER A 15 4.74 14.39 4.26
CA SER A 15 4.87 14.20 5.71
C SER A 15 3.89 13.16 6.25
N ASP A 16 2.65 13.19 5.77
CA ASP A 16 1.61 12.25 6.20
C ASP A 16 1.90 10.79 5.76
N SER A 17 2.59 10.59 4.63
CA SER A 17 3.08 9.28 4.19
C SER A 17 4.25 8.82 5.08
N LEU A 18 5.27 9.65 5.25
CA LEU A 18 6.47 9.31 6.02
C LEU A 18 6.15 9.00 7.50
N ASP A 19 5.24 9.75 8.10
CA ASP A 19 4.80 9.52 9.48
C ASP A 19 4.14 8.13 9.65
N ALA A 20 3.44 7.66 8.61
CA ALA A 20 2.73 6.40 8.59
C ALA A 20 3.59 5.17 8.25
N LYS A 21 4.74 5.34 7.56
CA LYS A 21 5.55 4.23 7.04
C LYS A 21 6.53 3.64 8.04
N ILE A 22 6.63 2.31 8.10
CA ILE A 22 7.51 1.58 9.04
C ILE A 22 9.00 1.75 8.67
N LEU A 23 9.34 1.66 7.38
CA LEU A 23 10.72 1.58 6.91
C LEU A 23 11.33 2.93 6.50
N THR A 24 10.51 3.94 6.22
CA THR A 24 10.94 5.22 5.66
C THR A 24 10.64 6.37 6.62
N SER A 25 11.53 6.55 7.59
CA SER A 25 11.51 7.67 8.54
C SER A 25 12.21 8.93 8.01
N ARG A 26 12.76 8.88 6.79
CA ARG A 26 13.42 9.98 6.08
C ARG A 26 12.94 10.03 4.65
N SER A 27 13.04 11.20 4.04
CA SER A 27 12.76 11.38 2.62
C SER A 27 13.61 10.39 1.80
N ILE A 28 12.96 9.74 0.83
CA ILE A 28 13.59 8.84 -0.12
C ILE A 28 14.30 9.71 -1.17
N PRO A 29 15.60 9.51 -1.41
CA PRO A 29 16.31 10.15 -2.52
C PRO A 29 15.71 9.77 -3.88
N TRP A 30 15.76 10.69 -4.85
CA TRP A 30 15.21 10.44 -6.19
C TRP A 30 15.78 9.17 -6.84
N ASN A 31 17.10 8.98 -6.79
CA ASN A 31 17.74 7.82 -7.42
C ASN A 31 17.25 6.49 -6.82
N ASP A 32 17.16 6.39 -5.49
CA ASP A 32 16.64 5.21 -4.80
C ASP A 32 15.18 4.92 -5.20
N HIS A 33 14.39 5.98 -5.43
CA HIS A 33 13.01 5.83 -5.90
C HIS A 33 12.92 5.37 -7.35
N VAL A 34 13.78 5.87 -8.24
CA VAL A 34 13.88 5.39 -9.63
C VAL A 34 14.20 3.90 -9.66
N GLU A 35 15.24 3.48 -8.92
CA GLU A 35 15.62 2.07 -8.81
C GLU A 35 14.47 1.21 -8.24
N TRP A 36 13.80 1.70 -7.20
CA TRP A 36 12.63 1.02 -6.63
C TRP A 36 11.50 0.88 -7.64
N PHE A 37 11.18 1.93 -8.40
CA PHE A 37 10.10 1.92 -9.38
C PHE A 37 10.39 0.94 -10.52
N GLU A 38 11.59 0.98 -11.08
CA GLU A 38 12.03 0.02 -12.11
C GLU A 38 11.98 -1.43 -11.60
N SER A 39 12.39 -1.66 -10.36
CA SER A 39 12.30 -2.99 -9.74
C SER A 39 10.86 -3.48 -9.58
N CYS A 40 9.92 -2.58 -9.28
CA CYS A 40 8.50 -2.91 -9.19
C CYS A 40 7.95 -3.33 -10.56
N LEU A 41 8.27 -2.57 -11.62
CA LEU A 41 7.82 -2.85 -12.98
C LEU A 41 8.39 -4.14 -13.55
N ALA A 42 9.63 -4.47 -13.22
CA ALA A 42 10.29 -5.71 -13.67
C ALA A 42 9.85 -6.95 -12.88
N SER A 43 9.22 -6.78 -11.72
CA SER A 43 8.93 -7.87 -10.77
C SER A 43 7.59 -8.54 -11.04
N THR A 44 7.59 -9.86 -11.22
CA THR A 44 6.35 -10.66 -11.23
C THR A 44 5.73 -10.80 -9.84
N LYS A 45 6.47 -10.43 -8.80
CA LYS A 45 6.07 -10.47 -7.39
C LYS A 45 5.42 -9.17 -6.91
N CYS A 46 5.39 -8.14 -7.74
CA CYS A 46 4.81 -6.84 -7.41
C CYS A 46 3.65 -6.54 -8.35
N MET A 47 2.58 -5.99 -7.79
CA MET A 47 1.52 -5.31 -8.54
C MET A 47 1.28 -3.97 -7.87
N ILE A 48 1.31 -2.90 -8.65
CA ILE A 48 1.07 -1.54 -8.18
C ILE A 48 0.04 -0.90 -9.10
N TRP A 49 -0.91 -0.21 -8.50
CA TRP A 49 -1.98 0.50 -9.20
C TRP A 49 -2.08 1.92 -8.67
N ILE A 50 -2.34 2.85 -9.57
CA ILE A 50 -2.75 4.21 -9.26
C ILE A 50 -4.25 4.29 -9.56
N ALA A 51 -5.02 4.78 -8.59
CA ALA A 51 -6.44 4.97 -8.75
C ALA A 51 -6.70 6.37 -9.32
N GLU A 52 -7.43 6.46 -10.42
CA GLU A 52 -7.70 7.72 -11.11
C GLU A 52 -9.21 7.93 -11.29
N LYS A 53 -9.62 9.21 -11.29
CA LYS A 53 -10.96 9.64 -11.67
C LYS A 53 -10.86 10.95 -12.45
N ASP A 54 -11.44 10.97 -13.65
CA ASP A 54 -11.44 12.15 -14.53
C ASP A 54 -10.01 12.72 -14.73
N ASP A 55 -9.03 11.83 -14.94
CA ASP A 55 -7.59 12.11 -15.05
C ASP A 55 -6.91 12.67 -13.76
N PHE A 56 -7.60 12.60 -12.62
CA PHE A 56 -7.03 12.94 -11.32
C PHE A 56 -6.66 11.69 -10.54
N ALA A 57 -5.38 11.56 -10.20
CA ALA A 57 -4.88 10.51 -9.33
C ALA A 57 -5.34 10.73 -7.88
N LEU A 58 -5.95 9.70 -7.29
CA LEU A 58 -6.59 9.73 -5.97
C LEU A 58 -5.75 9.03 -4.90
N GLY A 59 -4.88 8.13 -5.33
CA GLY A 59 -4.06 7.31 -4.45
C GLY A 59 -3.47 6.11 -5.17
N GLN A 60 -2.81 5.26 -4.41
CA GLN A 60 -2.13 4.08 -4.88
C GLN A 60 -2.41 2.90 -3.95
N VAL A 61 -2.37 1.70 -4.51
CA VAL A 61 -2.29 0.44 -3.79
C VAL A 61 -1.21 -0.44 -4.41
N ARG A 62 -0.39 -1.08 -3.58
CA ARG A 62 0.63 -2.04 -3.99
C ARG A 62 0.45 -3.33 -3.22
N ILE A 63 0.53 -4.42 -3.95
CA ILE A 63 0.48 -5.79 -3.44
C ILE A 63 1.79 -6.46 -3.84
N GLU A 64 2.55 -6.89 -2.86
CA GLU A 64 3.84 -7.52 -3.07
C GLU A 64 3.89 -8.90 -2.41
N LEU A 65 4.28 -9.92 -3.17
CA LEU A 65 4.50 -11.25 -2.64
C LEU A 65 5.66 -11.23 -1.63
N HIS A 66 5.34 -11.54 -0.39
CA HIS A 66 6.24 -11.64 0.74
C HIS A 66 6.17 -13.07 1.32
N GLN A 67 7.33 -13.66 1.63
CA GLN A 67 7.40 -15.08 2.03
C GLN A 67 6.72 -15.99 0.98
N GLU A 68 6.36 -17.23 1.34
CA GLU A 68 5.81 -18.17 0.35
C GLU A 68 4.37 -17.87 -0.07
N ARG A 69 3.52 -17.38 0.85
CA ARG A 69 2.06 -17.24 0.61
C ARG A 69 1.40 -15.98 1.17
N ASP A 70 2.19 -14.97 1.52
CA ASP A 70 1.66 -13.71 2.04
C ASP A 70 1.81 -12.58 1.03
N LEU A 71 0.81 -11.71 0.94
CA LEU A 71 0.77 -10.57 0.04
C LEU A 71 0.76 -9.30 0.87
N LEU A 72 1.90 -8.61 0.92
CA LEU A 72 2.03 -7.37 1.66
C LEU A 72 1.30 -6.25 0.92
N ILE A 73 0.37 -5.60 1.63
CA ILE A 73 -0.39 -4.45 1.16
C ILE A 73 0.27 -3.15 1.63
N ASP A 74 0.51 -2.25 0.69
CA ASP A 74 0.81 -0.84 0.93
C ASP A 74 -0.29 -0.01 0.23
N ILE A 75 -0.85 0.97 0.94
CA ILE A 75 -1.91 1.82 0.40
C ILE A 75 -1.70 3.27 0.82
N TYR A 76 -1.82 4.18 -0.14
CA TYR A 76 -1.78 5.61 0.08
C TYR A 76 -2.98 6.27 -0.61
N ILE A 77 -3.70 7.13 0.11
CA ILE A 77 -4.75 7.97 -0.47
C ILE A 77 -4.34 9.41 -0.25
N ASP A 78 -4.42 10.21 -1.31
CA ASP A 78 -4.16 11.65 -1.24
C ASP A 78 -5.02 12.27 -0.14
N ILE A 79 -4.43 13.16 0.66
CA ILE A 79 -5.09 13.71 1.85
C ILE A 79 -6.42 14.40 1.51
N SER A 80 -6.53 15.04 0.34
CA SER A 80 -7.74 15.72 -0.13
C SER A 80 -8.88 14.73 -0.48
N MET A 81 -8.54 13.46 -0.71
CA MET A 81 -9.45 12.40 -1.14
C MET A 81 -9.83 11.44 0.00
N ARG A 82 -9.25 11.60 1.20
CA ARG A 82 -9.53 10.73 2.35
C ARG A 82 -10.97 10.88 2.84
N THR A 83 -11.42 9.86 3.59
CA THR A 83 -12.77 9.76 4.19
C THR A 83 -13.95 9.64 3.20
N GLN A 84 -13.68 9.54 1.90
CA GLN A 84 -14.69 9.37 0.84
C GLN A 84 -14.94 7.91 0.43
N GLY A 85 -14.38 6.94 1.17
CA GLY A 85 -14.51 5.51 0.84
C GLY A 85 -13.59 5.01 -0.28
N ILE A 86 -12.79 5.88 -0.89
CA ILE A 86 -11.85 5.55 -1.98
C ILE A 86 -10.88 4.44 -1.57
N GLY A 87 -10.26 4.53 -0.39
CA GLY A 87 -9.34 3.50 0.10
C GLY A 87 -9.94 2.10 0.14
N SER A 88 -11.20 1.97 0.57
CA SER A 88 -11.89 0.68 0.60
C SER A 88 -12.13 0.15 -0.82
N LEU A 89 -12.60 1.00 -1.72
CA LEU A 89 -12.89 0.64 -3.10
C LEU A 89 -11.64 0.17 -3.85
N ILE A 90 -10.52 0.89 -3.72
CA ILE A 90 -9.30 0.55 -4.46
C ILE A 90 -8.64 -0.70 -3.89
N LEU A 91 -8.72 -0.91 -2.56
CA LEU A 91 -8.20 -2.12 -1.93
C LEU A 91 -8.99 -3.35 -2.40
N GLU A 92 -10.32 -3.27 -2.40
CA GLU A 92 -11.18 -4.37 -2.86
C GLU A 92 -10.86 -4.75 -4.32
N LYS A 93 -10.71 -3.76 -5.20
CA LYS A 93 -10.34 -3.98 -6.61
C LYS A 93 -8.96 -4.63 -6.75
N ALA A 94 -7.95 -4.12 -6.04
CA ALA A 94 -6.61 -4.68 -6.08
C ALA A 94 -6.55 -6.10 -5.53
N GLU A 95 -7.24 -6.38 -4.42
CA GLU A 95 -7.38 -7.73 -3.87
C GLU A 95 -8.00 -8.67 -4.91
N GLU A 96 -9.10 -8.27 -5.55
CA GLU A 96 -9.78 -9.09 -6.57
C GLU A 96 -8.90 -9.35 -7.79
N GLU A 97 -8.24 -8.33 -8.34
CA GLU A 97 -7.34 -8.50 -9.50
C GLU A 97 -6.15 -9.41 -9.17
N SER A 98 -5.60 -9.28 -7.96
CA SER A 98 -4.44 -10.05 -7.52
C SER A 98 -4.72 -11.55 -7.35
N LYS A 99 -5.97 -11.96 -7.08
CA LYS A 99 -6.36 -13.38 -6.94
C LYS A 99 -6.08 -14.21 -8.18
N SER A 100 -6.13 -13.59 -9.36
CA SER A 100 -5.79 -14.27 -10.62
C SER A 100 -4.32 -14.72 -10.65
N ARG A 101 -3.44 -13.95 -10.01
CA ARG A 101 -2.00 -14.20 -9.95
C ARG A 101 -1.60 -15.03 -8.71
N TRP A 102 -2.26 -14.80 -7.57
CA TRP A 102 -1.94 -15.42 -6.29
C TRP A 102 -3.19 -16.01 -5.62
N PRO A 103 -3.78 -17.07 -6.20
CA PRO A 103 -5.00 -17.68 -5.68
C PRO A 103 -4.77 -18.35 -4.32
N GLY A 104 -5.58 -17.97 -3.33
CA GLY A 104 -5.54 -18.53 -1.96
C GLY A 104 -4.37 -18.04 -1.10
N TYR A 105 -3.71 -16.96 -1.51
CA TYR A 105 -2.66 -16.30 -0.71
C TYR A 105 -3.33 -15.37 0.31
N SER A 106 -2.67 -15.15 1.45
CA SER A 106 -3.19 -14.27 2.50
C SER A 106 -2.77 -12.84 2.24
N PHE A 107 -3.68 -11.88 2.42
CA PHE A 107 -3.30 -10.46 2.41
C PHE A 107 -2.82 -10.04 3.79
N VAL A 108 -1.73 -9.28 3.83
CA VAL A 108 -1.05 -8.88 5.07
C VAL A 108 -0.78 -7.38 5.04
N ALA A 109 -1.11 -6.70 6.13
CA ALA A 109 -0.81 -5.29 6.34
C ALA A 109 0.05 -5.14 7.60
N LYS A 110 1.18 -4.42 7.48
CA LYS A 110 2.02 -4.04 8.61
C LYS A 110 1.70 -2.61 9.01
N ILE A 111 1.33 -2.39 10.27
CA ILE A 111 0.78 -1.12 10.75
C ILE A 111 1.55 -0.66 11.98
N LYS A 112 2.14 0.54 11.94
CA LYS A 112 2.76 1.16 13.14
C LYS A 112 1.75 1.23 14.29
N HIS A 113 2.23 1.04 15.52
CA HIS A 113 1.39 1.09 16.73
C HIS A 113 0.61 2.40 16.89
N ASN A 114 1.19 3.52 16.47
CA ASN A 114 0.55 4.84 16.53
C ASN A 114 -0.35 5.16 15.32
N ASN A 115 -0.38 4.33 14.28
CA ASN A 115 -1.19 4.55 13.09
C ASN A 115 -2.61 3.97 13.26
N ILE A 116 -3.37 4.60 14.15
CA ILE A 116 -4.73 4.19 14.51
C ILE A 116 -5.69 4.28 13.30
N ALA A 117 -5.44 5.19 12.37
CA ALA A 117 -6.24 5.34 11.16
C ALA A 117 -6.14 4.10 10.27
N SER A 118 -4.91 3.66 9.94
CA SER A 118 -4.70 2.44 9.15
C SER A 118 -5.19 1.20 9.88
N LEU A 119 -4.98 1.09 11.20
CA LEU A 119 -5.49 -0.03 12.00
C LEU A 119 -7.00 -0.20 11.83
N ARG A 120 -7.76 0.88 12.05
CA ARG A 120 -9.23 0.87 11.91
C ARG A 120 -9.67 0.60 10.48
N PHE A 121 -8.94 1.17 9.51
CA PHE A 121 -9.20 0.94 8.09
C PHE A 121 -9.12 -0.56 7.76
N PHE A 122 -7.99 -1.22 8.04
CA PHE A 122 -7.80 -2.63 7.71
C PHE A 122 -8.76 -3.55 8.49
N GLN A 123 -9.03 -3.26 9.76
CA GLN A 123 -10.05 -3.99 10.53
C GLN A 123 -11.43 -3.92 9.89
N LYS A 124 -11.84 -2.73 9.40
CA LYS A 124 -13.11 -2.56 8.67
C LYS A 124 -13.14 -3.35 7.37
N GLN A 125 -11.99 -3.60 6.74
CA GLN A 125 -11.88 -4.41 5.51
C GLN A 125 -11.80 -5.92 5.77
N GLY A 126 -11.93 -6.34 7.03
CA GLY A 126 -11.97 -7.75 7.43
C GLY A 126 -10.61 -8.35 7.79
N TYR A 127 -9.55 -7.53 7.87
CA TYR A 127 -8.27 -7.99 8.36
C TYR A 127 -8.31 -8.17 9.87
N LYS A 128 -7.68 -9.24 10.36
CA LYS A 128 -7.63 -9.60 11.78
C LYS A 128 -6.19 -9.52 12.28
N PHE A 129 -6.02 -9.23 13.56
CA PHE A 129 -4.71 -9.29 14.21
C PHE A 129 -4.11 -10.69 14.04
N ASP A 130 -2.83 -10.74 13.67
CA ASP A 130 -2.08 -11.99 13.49
C ASP A 130 -0.87 -12.05 14.42
N SER A 131 -0.05 -10.99 14.43
CA SER A 131 1.14 -10.88 15.29
C SER A 131 1.55 -9.42 15.49
N GLU A 132 2.55 -9.18 16.34
CA GLU A 132 3.15 -7.86 16.51
C GLU A 132 4.65 -7.95 16.81
N THR A 133 5.37 -6.87 16.52
CA THR A 133 6.75 -6.62 16.93
C THR A 133 6.79 -5.38 17.82
N ALA A 134 7.98 -5.01 18.30
CA ALA A 134 8.18 -3.74 19.01
C ALA A 134 7.78 -2.52 18.15
N ASP A 135 7.85 -2.63 16.82
CA ASP A 135 7.70 -1.50 15.90
C ASP A 135 6.32 -1.43 15.22
N TYR A 136 5.66 -2.57 15.00
CA TYR A 136 4.41 -2.64 14.25
C TYR A 136 3.54 -3.85 14.61
N MET A 137 2.23 -3.73 14.33
CA MET A 137 1.29 -4.84 14.30
C MET A 137 1.18 -5.42 12.89
N VAL A 138 0.88 -6.71 12.80
CA VAL A 138 0.57 -7.44 11.58
C VAL A 138 -0.91 -7.80 11.60
N LEU A 139 -1.62 -7.37 10.57
CA LEU A 139 -3.01 -7.72 10.32
C LEU A 139 -3.08 -8.59 9.06
N ALA A 140 -3.83 -9.68 9.11
CA ALA A 140 -3.99 -10.60 8.00
C ALA A 140 -5.46 -10.83 7.63
N LYS A 141 -5.73 -10.96 6.33
CA LYS A 141 -7.01 -11.38 5.76
C LYS A 141 -6.75 -12.66 4.97
N ARG A 142 -7.22 -13.78 5.52
CA ARG A 142 -7.10 -15.11 4.91
C ARG A 142 -8.33 -15.32 4.01
N LEU A 143 -8.08 -15.69 2.75
CA LEU A 143 -9.11 -15.99 1.75
C LEU A 143 -9.71 -17.38 1.95
#